data_AF-A0A4P8GQB9-F1
#
_entry.id   AF-A0A4P8GQB9-F1
#
_cell.length_a   1.000
_cell.length_b   1.000
_cell.length_c   1.000
_cell.angle_alpha   90.00
_cell.angle_beta   90.00
_cell.angle_gamma   90.00
#
_symmetry.space_group_name_H-M   'P 1'
#
loop_
_entity.id
_entity.type
_entity.pdbx_description
1 polymer ?
#
loop_
_entity_poly.entity_id
_entity_poly.type
_entity_poly.pdbx_seq_one_letter_code
_entity_poly.pdbx_strand_id
1 'polypeptide(L)'
;MFQDSGRRWFFSGQGRSGLVAEMAAMRIMHLGFETHVLGEATAPSVRSGDGLFIISNSGTSPISTSFARIARAQSATVALLTSTPNSP
;
A
#
# COMPACT_ATOMS: atom_id res chain seq x y z
N MET A 1 -8.50 4.60 9.31
CA MET A 1 -7.93 4.39 7.95
C MET A 1 -8.99 3.87 6.99
N PHE A 2 -9.62 2.72 7.26
CA PHE A 2 -10.69 2.14 6.41
C PHE A 2 -12.11 2.61 6.77
N GLN A 3 -12.32 3.92 6.91
CA GLN A 3 -13.66 4.49 7.23
C GLN A 3 -14.45 4.88 5.99
N ASP A 4 -13.77 5.01 4.85
CA ASP A 4 -14.37 5.31 3.55
C ASP A 4 -14.42 4.01 2.73
N SER A 5 -15.62 3.46 2.58
CA SER A 5 -15.86 2.23 1.81
C SER A 5 -15.76 2.43 0.29
N GLY A 6 -15.76 3.68 -0.19
CA GLY A 6 -15.60 3.99 -1.62
C GLY A 6 -14.14 4.11 -2.07
N ARG A 7 -13.19 4.09 -1.12
CA ARG A 7 -11.77 4.22 -1.41
C ARG A 7 -11.14 2.87 -1.78
N ARG A 8 -10.34 2.88 -2.85
CA ARG A 8 -9.51 1.75 -3.26
C ARG A 8 -8.20 1.73 -2.49
N TRP A 9 -7.80 0.54 -2.03
CA TRP A 9 -6.62 0.35 -1.19
C TRP A 9 -5.56 -0.52 -1.86
N PHE A 10 -4.36 0.02 -2.01
CA PHE A 10 -3.20 -0.65 -2.54
C PHE A 10 -2.29 -1.09 -1.41
N PHE A 11 -1.77 -2.31 -1.49
CA PHE A 11 -0.86 -2.87 -0.51
C PHE A 11 0.50 -3.15 -1.14
N SER A 12 1.57 -2.93 -0.38
CA SER A 12 2.93 -3.23 -0.83
C SER A 12 3.84 -3.63 0.33
N GLY A 13 4.73 -4.57 0.08
CA GLY A 13 5.81 -4.98 0.96
C GLY A 13 6.86 -5.74 0.17
N GLN A 14 8.06 -5.94 0.73
CA GLN A 14 9.14 -6.65 0.05
C GLN A 14 9.53 -7.92 0.81
N GLY A 15 9.78 -9.01 0.08
CA GLY A 15 10.07 -10.32 0.65
C GLY A 15 8.95 -10.80 1.57
N ARG A 16 9.30 -11.19 2.82
CA ARG A 16 8.30 -11.63 3.82
C ARG A 16 7.26 -10.56 4.14
N SER A 17 7.62 -9.28 4.10
CA SER A 17 6.65 -8.19 4.29
C SER A 17 5.66 -8.11 3.13
N GLY A 18 6.05 -8.57 1.93
CA GLY A 18 5.15 -8.72 0.78
C GLY A 18 4.06 -9.75 1.04
N LEU A 19 4.43 -10.94 1.53
CA LEU A 19 3.48 -12.00 1.92
C LEU A 19 2.47 -11.51 2.98
N VAL A 20 2.94 -10.73 3.95
CA VAL A 20 2.06 -10.12 4.97
C VAL A 20 1.15 -9.06 4.35
N ALA A 21 1.66 -8.24 3.43
CA ALA A 21 0.87 -7.24 2.73
C ALA A 21 -0.21 -7.87 1.84
N GLU A 22 0.10 -8.97 1.15
CA GLU A 22 -0.86 -9.76 0.36
C GLU A 22 -1.94 -10.38 1.25
N MET A 23 -1.54 -10.98 2.38
CA MET A 23 -2.50 -11.53 3.36
C MET A 23 -3.44 -10.44 3.89
N ALA A 24 -2.90 -9.27 4.23
CA ALA A 24 -3.71 -8.14 4.66
C ALA A 24 -4.66 -7.67 3.56
N ALA A 25 -4.17 -7.51 2.31
CA ALA A 25 -4.99 -7.14 1.16
C ALA A 25 -6.16 -8.11 0.96
N MET A 26 -5.88 -9.43 0.95
CA MET A 26 -6.91 -10.46 0.82
C MET A 26 -7.96 -10.36 1.94
N ARG A 27 -7.54 -10.13 3.19
CA ARG A 27 -8.50 -10.03 4.29
C ARG A 27 -9.36 -8.78 4.19
N ILE A 28 -8.80 -7.65 3.79
CA ILE A 28 -9.53 -6.40 3.60
C ILE A 28 -10.49 -6.51 2.40
N MET A 29 -10.09 -7.20 1.32
CA MET A 29 -10.98 -7.57 0.22
C MET A 29 -12.19 -8.37 0.71
N HIS A 30 -11.97 -9.40 1.53
CA HIS A 30 -13.05 -10.21 2.11
C HIS A 30 -14.02 -9.40 3.01
N LEU A 31 -13.61 -8.22 3.48
CA LEU A 31 -14.46 -7.30 4.23
C LEU A 31 -15.27 -6.35 3.32
N GLY A 32 -15.15 -6.47 2.00
CA GLY A 32 -15.93 -5.73 1.02
C GLY A 32 -15.26 -4.46 0.48
N PHE A 33 -13.97 -4.24 0.77
CA PHE A 33 -13.23 -3.11 0.22
C PHE A 33 -12.58 -3.47 -1.12
N GLU A 34 -12.47 -2.49 -2.03
CA GLU A 34 -11.69 -2.66 -3.25
C GLU A 34 -10.20 -2.59 -2.92
N THR A 35 -9.48 -3.69 -3.12
CA THR A 35 -8.06 -3.80 -2.78
C THR A 35 -7.21 -4.37 -3.89
N HIS A 36 -5.96 -3.92 -3.98
CA HIS A 36 -4.98 -4.43 -4.92
C HIS A 36 -3.60 -4.56 -4.28
N VAL A 37 -2.74 -5.41 -4.84
CA VAL A 37 -1.33 -5.53 -4.44
C VAL A 37 -0.47 -4.93 -5.56
N LEU A 38 0.39 -3.97 -5.22
CA LEU A 38 1.25 -3.32 -6.23
C LEU A 38 2.29 -4.32 -6.76
N GLY A 39 2.42 -4.36 -8.09
CA GLY A 39 3.32 -5.28 -8.79
C GLY A 39 2.58 -6.49 -9.40
N GLU A 40 1.36 -6.76 -8.96
CA GLU A 40 0.54 -7.84 -9.52
C GLU A 40 -0.09 -7.45 -10.86
N ALA A 41 -0.29 -8.44 -11.74
CA ALA A 41 -0.75 -8.23 -13.12
C ALA A 41 -2.13 -7.57 -13.22
N THR A 42 -2.98 -7.75 -12.21
CA THR A 42 -4.35 -7.20 -12.17
C THR A 42 -4.44 -5.86 -11.47
N ALA A 43 -3.34 -5.34 -10.91
CA ALA A 43 -3.35 -4.08 -10.19
C ALA A 43 -3.56 -2.89 -11.15
N PRO A 44 -4.65 -2.11 -11.01
CA PRO A 44 -4.85 -0.92 -11.81
C PRO A 44 -3.89 0.19 -11.39
N SER A 45 -3.81 1.26 -12.17
CA SER A 45 -3.02 2.43 -11.80
C SER A 45 -3.61 3.15 -10.58
N VAL A 46 -2.72 3.56 -9.67
CA VAL A 46 -3.04 4.42 -8.52
C VAL A 46 -3.50 5.81 -9.03
N ARG A 47 -4.56 6.34 -8.44
CA ARG A 47 -5.19 7.62 -8.77
C ARG A 47 -5.45 8.45 -7.51
N SER A 48 -5.84 9.70 -7.72
CA SER A 48 -6.26 10.60 -6.64
C SER A 48 -7.42 10.00 -5.85
N GLY A 49 -7.37 10.14 -4.53
CA GLY A 49 -8.35 9.58 -3.60
C GLY A 49 -8.08 8.14 -3.17
N ASP A 50 -7.21 7.40 -3.87
CA ASP A 50 -6.80 6.06 -3.46
C ASP A 50 -5.91 6.10 -2.20
N GLY A 51 -5.74 4.94 -1.58
CA GLY A 51 -4.81 4.76 -0.47
C GLY A 51 -3.75 3.69 -0.76
N LEU A 52 -2.51 3.93 -0.33
CA LEU A 52 -1.39 3.00 -0.39
C LEU A 52 -0.90 2.67 1.02
N PHE A 53 -0.94 1.39 1.38
CA PHE A 53 -0.43 0.84 2.64
C PHE A 53 0.87 0.06 2.38
N ILE A 54 1.98 0.55 2.95
CA ILE A 54 3.31 -0.03 2.77
C ILE A 54 3.74 -0.70 4.07
N ILE A 55 4.23 -1.93 3.99
CA ILE A 55 4.88 -2.64 5.09
C ILE A 55 6.39 -2.69 4.82
N SER A 56 7.15 -1.87 5.53
CA SER A 56 8.62 -1.86 5.44
C SER A 56 9.22 -1.50 6.78
N ASN A 57 10.05 -2.40 7.33
CA ASN A 57 10.67 -2.21 8.64
C ASN A 57 11.66 -1.04 8.67
N SER A 58 12.51 -0.91 7.63
CA SER A 58 13.49 0.17 7.53
C SER A 58 12.94 1.44 6.91
N GLY A 59 11.77 1.37 6.26
CA GLY A 59 11.20 2.42 5.42
C GLY A 59 12.03 2.78 4.18
N THR A 60 13.24 2.24 4.04
CA THR A 60 14.21 2.62 3.00
C THR A 60 14.22 1.72 1.77
N SER A 61 13.38 0.67 1.74
CA SER A 61 13.36 -0.27 0.61
C SER A 61 13.11 0.47 -0.71
N PRO A 62 13.99 0.35 -1.73
CA PRO A 62 13.91 1.16 -2.95
C PRO A 62 12.56 1.08 -3.68
N ILE A 63 11.94 -0.10 -3.69
CA ILE A 63 10.62 -0.30 -4.31
C ILE A 63 9.54 0.43 -3.50
N SER A 64 9.57 0.32 -2.17
CA SER A 64 8.62 1.00 -1.27
C SER A 64 8.70 2.52 -1.39
N THR A 65 9.91 3.09 -1.39
CA THR A 65 10.10 4.55 -1.52
C THR A 65 9.67 5.04 -2.91
N SER A 66 9.95 4.27 -3.97
CA SER A 66 9.49 4.58 -5.32
C SER A 66 7.96 4.59 -5.42
N PHE A 67 7.28 3.57 -4.87
CA PHE A 67 5.82 3.53 -4.85
C PHE A 67 5.21 4.65 -4.00
N ALA A 68 5.76 4.95 -2.82
CA ALA A 68 5.31 6.06 -1.99
C ALA A 68 5.40 7.40 -2.75
N ARG A 69 6.51 7.65 -3.45
CA ARG A 69 6.70 8.86 -4.25
C ARG A 69 5.69 8.96 -5.39
N ILE A 70 5.47 7.88 -6.14
CA ILE A 70 4.49 7.84 -7.24
C ILE A 70 3.07 8.05 -6.70
N ALA A 71 2.70 7.39 -5.62
CA ALA A 71 1.38 7.53 -5.00
C ALA A 71 1.12 8.96 -4.52
N ARG A 72 2.10 9.59 -3.85
CA ARG A 72 2.00 11.01 -3.45
C ARG A 72 1.86 11.94 -4.66
N ALA A 73 2.61 11.69 -5.74
CA ALA A 73 2.49 12.47 -6.97
C ALA A 73 1.09 12.35 -7.61
N GLN A 74 0.40 11.22 -7.42
CA GLN A 74 -0.98 10.99 -7.84
C GLN A 74 -2.02 11.48 -6.81
N SER A 75 -1.62 12.18 -5.75
CA SER A 75 -2.50 12.62 -4.65
C SER A 75 -3.20 11.48 -3.90
N ALA A 76 -2.60 10.29 -3.89
CA ALA A 76 -3.05 9.18 -3.07
C ALA A 76 -2.55 9.32 -1.63
N THR A 77 -3.32 8.79 -0.67
CA THR A 77 -2.92 8.75 0.74
C THR A 77 -1.92 7.63 0.97
N VAL A 78 -0.73 7.91 1.51
CA VAL A 78 0.26 6.88 1.84
C VAL A 78 0.31 6.66 3.34
N ALA A 79 0.18 5.40 3.78
CA ALA A 79 0.46 4.98 5.15
C ALA A 79 1.59 3.95 5.15
N LEU A 80 2.53 4.13 6.08
CA LEU A 80 3.69 3.26 6.25
C LEU A 80 3.59 2.57 7.61
N LEU A 81 3.63 1.24 7.60
CA LEU A 81 3.88 0.42 8.79
C LEU A 81 5.38 0.13 8.86
N THR A 82 6.04 0.78 9.81
CA THR A 82 7.50 0.74 10.02
C THR A 82 7.83 0.75 11.51
N SER A 83 8.99 0.20 11.88
CA SER A 83 9.58 0.40 13.21
C SER A 83 10.44 1.67 13.30
N THR A 84 10.64 2.36 12.18
CA THR A 84 11.50 3.54 12.03
C THR A 84 10.67 4.73 11.51
N PRO A 85 9.92 5.47 12.37
CA PRO A 85 8.96 6.49 11.92
C PRO A 85 9.56 7.67 11.14
N ASN A 86 10.85 7.96 11.36
CA ASN A 86 11.59 9.03 10.69
C ASN A 86 12.37 8.50 9.46
N SER A 87 12.03 7.31 8.97
CA SER A 87 12.57 6.81 7.72
C SER A 87 12.16 7.71 6.55
N PRO A 88 12.98 7.80 5.49
CA PRO A 88 12.66 8.51 4.24
C PRO A 88 11.28 8.19 3.64
#